data_AF-A0A8J4PVS1-F1
#
_entry.id   AF-A0A8J4PVS1-F1
#
_cell.length_a   1.000
_cell.length_b   1.000
_cell.length_c   1.000
_cell.angle_alpha   90.00
_cell.angle_beta   90.00
_cell.angle_gamma   90.00
#
_symmetry.space_group_name_H-M   'P 1'
#
loop_
_entity.id
_entity.type
_entity.pdbx_description
1 polymer ?
#
loop_
_entity_poly.entity_id
_entity_poly.type
_entity_poly.pdbx_seq_one_letter_code
_entity_poly.pdbx_strand_id
1 'polypeptide(L)'
;MSSSAIASGTDNCHKIDKKVKENKNYRNHRWWKVTFKTGQVEAMDITGKTDCYLRIGKPGKKDATKWLYKTKVQEKTLTPEWSEEIRFVVSPKCQEYIIEAWDKDLIKDEYMGCVKVNIPKHRGTHNLYINDKKGKSKGTISVSFEDEGWFI
;
A
#
# COMPACT_ATOMS: atom_id res chain seq x y z
N MET A 1 12.78 -35.21 -1.38
CA MET A 1 12.77 -34.13 -2.38
C MET A 1 11.82 -33.06 -1.86
N SER A 2 12.39 -31.99 -1.31
CA SER A 2 11.66 -30.91 -0.65
C SER A 2 10.98 -30.05 -1.72
N SER A 3 9.68 -29.82 -1.61
CA SER A 3 9.01 -28.75 -2.34
C SER A 3 8.33 -27.86 -1.31
N SER A 4 8.92 -26.68 -1.14
CA SER A 4 8.61 -25.68 -0.13
C SER A 4 7.19 -25.15 -0.29
N ALA A 5 6.47 -25.09 0.83
CA ALA A 5 5.16 -24.45 0.93
C ALA A 5 5.26 -22.95 0.64
N ILE A 6 4.49 -22.47 -0.34
CA ILE A 6 4.23 -21.05 -0.55
C ILE A 6 3.17 -20.64 0.49
N ALA A 7 3.62 -20.14 1.63
CA ALA A 7 2.75 -19.49 2.61
C ALA A 7 3.24 -18.06 2.81
N SER A 8 2.52 -17.07 2.26
CA SER A 8 2.42 -15.70 2.80
C SER A 8 1.62 -14.79 1.87
N GLY A 9 0.35 -14.53 2.20
CA GLY A 9 -0.37 -13.37 1.65
C GLY A 9 -1.90 -13.45 1.62
N THR A 10 -2.48 -14.64 1.48
CA THR A 10 -3.92 -14.79 1.18
C THR A 10 -4.85 -14.74 2.40
N ASP A 11 -4.31 -14.91 3.61
CA ASP A 11 -5.15 -15.23 4.78
C ASP A 11 -5.72 -14.01 5.51
N ASN A 12 -5.19 -12.81 5.24
CA ASN A 12 -5.73 -11.57 5.83
C ASN A 12 -6.88 -10.94 5.01
N CYS A 13 -7.06 -11.33 3.75
CA CYS A 13 -8.15 -10.83 2.89
C CYS A 13 -9.54 -11.26 3.42
N HIS A 14 -9.65 -12.51 3.88
CA HIS A 14 -10.94 -13.17 4.16
C HIS A 14 -11.58 -12.81 5.52
N LYS A 15 -10.89 -12.09 6.41
CA LYS A 15 -11.41 -11.76 7.75
C LYS A 15 -12.34 -10.54 7.77
N ILE A 16 -12.46 -9.81 6.67
CA ILE A 16 -13.30 -8.61 6.57
C ILE A 16 -14.77 -8.98 6.32
N ASP A 17 -15.08 -10.22 5.92
CA ASP A 17 -16.31 -10.52 5.17
C ASP A 17 -17.61 -10.80 5.96
N LYS A 18 -17.56 -11.27 7.22
CA LYS A 18 -18.81 -11.75 7.87
C LYS A 18 -19.77 -10.64 8.35
N LYS A 19 -19.28 -9.45 8.73
CA LYS A 19 -20.14 -8.32 9.16
C LYS A 19 -20.63 -7.44 8.00
N VAL A 20 -20.20 -7.72 6.77
CA VAL A 20 -20.39 -6.84 5.61
C VAL A 20 -21.68 -7.14 4.85
N LYS A 21 -22.11 -8.41 4.80
CA LYS A 21 -23.24 -8.85 3.97
C LYS A 21 -24.63 -8.41 4.44
N GLU A 22 -24.81 -8.04 5.71
CA GLU A 22 -26.13 -7.67 6.25
C GLU A 22 -26.53 -6.20 6.04
N ASN A 23 -25.61 -5.34 5.60
CA ASN A 23 -25.87 -3.90 5.53
C ASN A 23 -26.18 -3.47 4.09
N LYS A 24 -27.41 -3.03 3.80
CA LYS A 24 -27.88 -2.54 2.47
C LYS A 24 -27.10 -1.34 1.89
N ASN A 25 -26.07 -0.87 2.59
CA ASN A 25 -25.29 0.34 2.30
C ASN A 25 -24.13 0.11 1.30
N TYR A 26 -23.96 -1.10 0.75
CA TYR A 26 -22.85 -1.44 -0.15
C TYR A 26 -23.12 -1.31 -1.66
N ARG A 27 -24.34 -0.94 -2.09
CA ARG A 27 -24.79 -0.93 -3.51
C ARG A 27 -23.89 -0.17 -4.50
N ASN A 28 -23.01 0.71 -4.03
CA ASN A 28 -22.11 1.51 -4.85
C ASN A 28 -20.61 1.25 -4.56
N HIS A 29 -20.30 0.18 -3.84
CA HIS A 29 -18.93 -0.18 -3.53
C HIS A 29 -18.33 -1.04 -4.64
N ARG A 30 -17.03 -0.91 -4.85
CA ARG A 30 -16.31 -1.62 -5.91
C ARG A 30 -15.09 -2.32 -5.35
N TRP A 31 -14.80 -3.50 -5.88
CA TRP A 31 -13.54 -4.19 -5.63
C TRP A 31 -12.43 -3.50 -6.41
N TRP A 32 -11.32 -3.29 -5.74
CA TRP A 32 -10.11 -2.75 -6.35
C TRP A 32 -8.93 -3.63 -5.99
N LYS A 33 -8.09 -3.89 -6.98
CA LYS A 33 -6.76 -4.46 -6.83
C LYS A 33 -5.73 -3.34 -6.92
N VAL A 34 -4.86 -3.28 -5.93
CA VAL A 34 -3.71 -2.38 -5.88
C VAL A 34 -2.46 -3.23 -5.95
N THR A 35 -1.61 -2.97 -6.94
CA THR A 35 -0.34 -3.69 -7.14
C THR A 35 0.82 -2.72 -6.93
N PHE A 36 1.62 -2.96 -5.89
CA PHE A 36 2.89 -2.27 -5.65
C PHE A 36 3.96 -2.94 -6.51
N LYS A 37 4.49 -2.21 -7.51
CA LYS A 37 5.45 -2.75 -8.47
C LYS A 37 6.87 -2.52 -7.97
N THR A 38 7.42 -1.37 -8.33
CA THR A 38 8.83 -1.01 -8.09
C THR A 38 8.94 0.38 -7.49
N GLY A 39 10.12 0.76 -7.04
CA GLY A 39 10.42 2.12 -6.61
C GLY A 39 11.80 2.60 -7.06
N GLN A 40 12.04 3.89 -6.91
CA GLN A 40 13.34 4.54 -6.95
C GLN A 40 13.41 5.50 -5.77
N VAL A 41 14.22 5.20 -4.78
CA VAL A 41 14.22 5.90 -3.48
C VAL A 41 15.60 6.48 -3.16
N GLU A 42 15.62 7.57 -2.39
CA GLU A 42 16.86 8.15 -1.86
C GLU A 42 17.45 7.24 -0.78
N ALA A 43 18.78 7.21 -0.69
CA ALA A 43 19.46 6.60 0.45
C ALA A 43 19.13 7.37 1.73
N MET A 44 18.79 6.65 2.79
CA MET A 44 18.52 7.23 4.12
C MET A 44 19.73 7.02 5.05
N ASP A 45 20.38 5.85 4.97
CA ASP A 45 21.54 5.50 5.78
C ASP A 45 22.89 5.87 5.15
N ILE A 46 23.90 6.04 6.02
CA ILE A 46 25.33 6.24 5.66
C ILE A 46 25.86 5.12 4.75
N THR A 47 25.25 3.93 4.79
CA THR A 47 25.62 2.79 3.94
C THR A 47 25.20 2.96 2.47
N GLY A 48 24.37 3.96 2.16
CA GLY A 48 23.93 4.29 0.79
C GLY A 48 22.78 3.41 0.27
N LYS A 49 22.15 2.61 1.14
CA LYS A 49 21.04 1.70 0.80
C LYS A 49 19.90 1.86 1.81
N THR A 50 18.71 1.36 1.48
CA THR A 50 17.52 1.41 2.33
C THR A 50 16.84 0.05 2.36
N ASP A 51 16.19 -0.27 3.46
CA ASP A 51 15.38 -1.47 3.68
C ASP A 51 13.89 -1.07 3.53
N CYS A 52 13.47 -0.80 2.30
CA CYS A 52 12.23 -0.09 2.04
C CYS A 52 10.99 -1.00 2.06
N TYR A 53 9.93 -0.55 2.73
CA TYR A 53 8.59 -1.13 2.63
C TYR A 53 7.50 -0.07 2.51
N LEU A 54 6.36 -0.47 1.94
CA LEU A 54 5.20 0.38 1.79
C LEU A 54 4.05 -0.05 2.69
N ARG A 55 3.22 0.92 3.08
CA ARG A 55 1.91 0.65 3.69
C ARG A 55 0.84 1.48 3.00
N ILE A 56 -0.32 0.88 2.78
CA ILE A 56 -1.51 1.59 2.31
C ILE A 56 -2.59 1.57 3.37
N GLY A 57 -3.21 2.73 3.58
CA GLY A 57 -4.28 2.91 4.55
C GLY A 57 -5.28 3.95 4.08
N LYS A 58 -6.39 4.05 4.81
CA LYS A 58 -7.40 5.09 4.61
C LYS A 58 -7.56 5.95 5.86
N PRO A 59 -8.00 7.21 5.73
CA PRO A 59 -8.38 8.01 6.89
C PRO A 59 -9.40 7.27 7.76
N GLY A 60 -9.13 7.24 9.07
CA GLY A 60 -9.96 6.62 10.09
C GLY A 60 -10.61 7.66 11.01
N LYS A 61 -11.11 7.22 12.16
CA LYS A 61 -11.70 8.12 13.16
C LYS A 61 -10.60 8.83 13.96
N LYS A 62 -10.87 10.05 14.44
CA LYS A 62 -9.96 10.83 15.30
C LYS A 62 -8.55 10.98 14.70
N ASP A 63 -8.50 11.33 13.42
CA ASP A 63 -7.26 11.57 12.65
C ASP A 63 -6.27 10.39 12.56
N ALA A 64 -6.69 9.18 12.96
CA ALA A 64 -5.88 7.98 12.82
C ALA A 64 -6.00 7.39 11.41
N THR A 65 -4.91 6.86 10.86
CA THR A 65 -4.96 6.07 9.61
C THR A 65 -5.29 4.62 9.91
N LYS A 66 -6.28 4.05 9.21
CA LYS A 66 -6.55 2.62 9.22
C LYS A 66 -5.72 1.94 8.12
N TRP A 67 -4.61 1.32 8.52
CA TRP A 67 -3.76 0.52 7.65
C TRP A 67 -4.47 -0.74 7.16
N LEU A 68 -4.34 -1.03 5.86
CA LEU A 68 -4.95 -2.18 5.19
C LEU A 68 -3.92 -3.22 4.78
N TYR A 69 -2.72 -2.77 4.41
CA TYR A 69 -1.64 -3.63 3.96
C TYR A 69 -0.28 -3.05 4.29
N LYS A 70 0.70 -3.94 4.43
CA LYS A 70 2.13 -3.65 4.49
C LYS A 70 2.83 -4.65 3.55
N THR A 71 3.68 -4.16 2.66
CA THR A 71 4.51 -5.00 1.79
C THR A 71 5.63 -5.67 2.59
N LYS A 72 6.29 -6.64 1.98
CA LYS A 72 7.60 -7.11 2.42
C LYS A 72 8.62 -5.96 2.36
N VAL A 73 9.64 -6.11 3.20
CA VAL A 73 10.81 -5.23 3.21
C VAL A 73 11.71 -5.65 2.07
N GLN A 74 12.11 -4.69 1.24
CA GLN A 74 13.10 -4.87 0.19
C GLN A 74 14.43 -4.37 0.71
N GLU A 75 15.28 -5.30 1.12
CA GLU A 75 16.51 -4.99 1.84
C GLU A 75 17.61 -4.44 0.92
N LYS A 76 18.35 -3.46 1.43
CA LYS A 76 19.63 -3.00 0.89
C LYS A 76 19.56 -2.58 -0.58
N THR A 77 18.50 -1.89 -0.98
CA THR A 77 18.26 -1.47 -2.37
C THR A 77 17.64 -0.07 -2.48
N LEU A 78 18.09 0.72 -3.45
CA LEU A 78 17.45 1.99 -3.84
C LEU A 78 16.38 1.82 -4.93
N THR A 79 16.27 0.60 -5.48
CA THR A 79 15.29 0.24 -6.49
C THR A 79 14.49 -0.97 -6.00
N PRO A 80 13.66 -0.81 -4.97
CA PRO A 80 12.88 -1.92 -4.41
C PRO A 80 11.90 -2.48 -5.45
N GLU A 81 11.73 -3.80 -5.47
CA GLU A 81 10.75 -4.50 -6.30
C GLU A 81 9.81 -5.30 -5.40
N TRP A 82 8.67 -4.72 -5.04
CA TRP A 82 7.71 -5.39 -4.16
C TRP A 82 6.95 -6.48 -4.91
N SER A 83 6.43 -6.17 -6.10
CA SER A 83 5.58 -7.08 -6.89
C SER A 83 4.46 -7.72 -6.05
N GLU A 84 3.88 -6.93 -5.15
CA GLU A 84 2.86 -7.36 -4.18
C GLU A 84 1.51 -6.73 -4.50
N GLU A 85 0.42 -7.46 -4.28
CA GLU A 85 -0.93 -6.98 -4.50
C GLU A 85 -1.84 -7.13 -3.29
N ILE A 86 -2.78 -6.20 -3.16
CA ILE A 86 -3.91 -6.29 -2.23
C ILE A 86 -5.21 -6.01 -2.97
N ARG A 87 -6.26 -6.74 -2.61
CA ARG A 87 -7.64 -6.45 -3.02
C ARG A 87 -8.45 -5.95 -1.84
N PHE A 88 -9.19 -4.87 -2.04
CA PHE A 88 -10.13 -4.36 -1.04
C PHE A 88 -11.27 -3.58 -1.68
N VAL A 89 -12.32 -3.40 -0.89
CA VAL A 89 -13.50 -2.65 -1.30
C VAL A 89 -13.28 -1.16 -1.08
N VAL A 90 -13.45 -0.36 -2.14
CA VAL A 90 -13.44 1.11 -2.06
C VAL A 90 -14.87 1.62 -1.91
N SER A 91 -15.07 2.49 -0.93
CA SER A 91 -16.35 3.13 -0.69
C SER A 91 -16.49 4.41 -1.52
N PRO A 92 -17.67 4.70 -2.10
CA PRO A 92 -17.87 5.97 -2.80
C PRO A 92 -17.71 7.20 -1.88
N LYS A 93 -17.86 7.03 -0.56
CA LYS A 93 -17.68 8.10 0.43
C LYS A 93 -16.22 8.32 0.85
N CYS A 94 -15.34 7.36 0.59
CA CYS A 94 -13.95 7.39 1.03
C CYS A 94 -13.08 6.72 -0.04
N GLN A 95 -12.60 7.56 -0.96
CA GLN A 95 -11.82 7.16 -2.12
C GLN A 95 -10.34 7.58 -2.00
N GLU A 96 -10.02 8.39 -0.99
CA GLU A 96 -8.66 8.84 -0.70
C GLU A 96 -7.95 7.87 0.22
N TYR A 97 -6.77 7.45 -0.19
CA TYR A 97 -5.89 6.53 0.50
C TYR A 97 -4.51 7.17 0.64
N ILE A 98 -3.78 6.75 1.66
CA ILE A 98 -2.43 7.20 1.95
C ILE A 98 -1.52 6.01 1.73
N ILE A 99 -0.48 6.20 0.92
CA ILE A 99 0.63 5.27 0.82
C ILE A 99 1.82 5.90 1.51
N GLU A 100 2.42 5.20 2.46
CA GLU A 100 3.64 5.60 3.14
C GLU A 100 4.79 4.69 2.75
N ALA A 101 5.98 5.26 2.57
CA ALA A 101 7.24 4.54 2.48
C ALA A 101 8.02 4.67 3.78
N TRP A 102 8.65 3.58 4.18
CA TRP A 102 9.40 3.45 5.43
C TRP A 102 10.70 2.70 5.17
N ASP A 103 11.74 3.11 5.89
CA ASP A 103 12.99 2.38 6.00
C ASP A 103 12.94 1.48 7.24
N LYS A 104 13.36 0.22 7.10
CA LYS A 104 13.30 -0.76 8.17
C LYS A 104 14.63 -0.80 8.92
N ASP A 105 14.65 -0.18 10.10
CA ASP A 105 15.81 -0.23 11.00
C ASP A 105 15.69 -1.29 12.10
N LEU A 106 16.84 -1.61 12.71
CA LEU A 106 16.94 -2.52 13.84
C LEU A 106 16.18 -2.04 15.08
N ILE A 107 16.24 -0.74 15.38
CA ILE A 107 15.69 -0.16 16.62
C ILE A 107 14.31 0.46 16.34
N LYS A 108 14.19 1.26 15.29
CA LYS A 108 12.96 1.98 14.97
C LYS A 108 12.93 2.37 13.50
N ASP A 109 11.96 1.84 12.78
CA ASP A 109 11.70 2.16 11.39
C ASP A 109 11.62 3.68 11.15
N GLU A 110 12.38 4.17 10.17
CA GLU A 110 12.38 5.57 9.76
C GLU A 110 11.26 5.85 8.73
N TYR A 111 10.54 6.95 8.94
CA TYR A 111 9.54 7.41 7.97
C TYR A 111 10.22 8.15 6.83
N MET A 112 10.04 7.67 5.60
CA MET A 112 10.62 8.32 4.41
C MET A 112 9.68 9.39 3.87
N GLY A 113 8.41 9.03 3.67
CA GLY A 113 7.43 9.98 3.13
C GLY A 113 6.08 9.34 2.84
N CYS A 114 5.16 10.13 2.29
CA CYS A 114 3.87 9.64 1.85
C CYS A 114 3.39 10.30 0.55
N VAL A 115 2.36 9.67 -0.02
CA VAL A 115 1.54 10.21 -1.10
C VAL A 115 0.08 9.91 -0.80
N LYS A 116 -0.79 10.86 -1.11
CA LYS A 116 -2.23 10.69 -1.07
C LYS A 116 -2.73 10.38 -2.48
N VAL A 117 -3.54 9.34 -2.61
CA VAL A 117 -4.10 8.90 -3.88
C VAL A 117 -5.61 8.80 -3.77
N ASN A 118 -6.32 9.29 -4.79
CA ASN A 118 -7.72 8.95 -4.98
C ASN A 118 -7.79 7.75 -5.93
N ILE A 119 -8.12 6.57 -5.41
CA ILE A 119 -7.99 5.31 -6.15
C ILE A 119 -8.79 5.33 -7.46
N PRO A 120 -10.09 5.67 -7.48
CA PRO A 120 -10.86 5.77 -8.73
C PRO A 120 -10.29 6.74 -9.76
N LYS A 121 -9.71 7.86 -9.32
CA LYS A 121 -9.08 8.85 -10.22
C LYS A 121 -7.70 8.41 -10.73
N HIS A 122 -7.02 7.50 -10.04
CA HIS A 122 -5.69 6.99 -10.39
C HIS A 122 -5.75 5.59 -11.00
N ARG A 123 -6.78 5.26 -11.78
CA ARG A 123 -6.85 3.97 -12.48
C ARG A 123 -5.62 3.76 -13.38
N GLY A 124 -5.12 2.53 -13.45
CA GLY A 124 -3.93 2.17 -14.21
C GLY A 124 -2.64 2.28 -13.40
N THR A 125 -1.49 2.26 -14.08
CA THR A 125 -0.16 2.35 -13.45
C THR A 125 0.32 3.78 -13.38
N HIS A 126 0.81 4.19 -12.21
CA HIS A 126 1.29 5.54 -11.91
C HIS A 126 2.64 5.49 -11.20
N ASN A 127 3.53 6.41 -11.56
CA ASN A 127 4.74 6.72 -10.80
C ASN A 127 4.43 7.88 -9.85
N LEU A 128 4.35 7.58 -8.56
CA LEU A 128 3.94 8.49 -7.51
C LEU A 128 5.15 8.99 -6.74
N TYR A 129 5.28 10.30 -6.58
CA TYR A 129 6.32 10.91 -5.76
C TYR A 129 5.98 10.75 -4.27
N ILE A 130 6.93 10.22 -3.52
CA ILE A 130 6.87 10.15 -2.07
C ILE A 130 7.55 11.39 -1.50
N ASN A 131 6.82 12.15 -0.68
CA ASN A 131 7.34 13.37 -0.09
C ASN A 131 7.43 13.25 1.43
N ASP A 132 8.51 13.76 2.01
CA ASP A 132 8.66 13.83 3.46
C ASP A 132 7.73 14.90 4.07
N LYS A 133 7.77 15.04 5.40
CA LYS A 133 6.93 16.02 6.12
C LYS A 133 7.23 17.48 5.76
N LYS A 134 8.38 17.77 5.15
CA LYS A 134 8.80 19.09 4.69
C LYS A 134 8.49 19.31 3.20
N GLY A 135 7.91 18.32 2.52
CA GLY A 135 7.60 18.36 1.10
C GLY A 135 8.79 18.02 0.19
N LYS A 136 9.94 17.61 0.74
CA LYS A 136 11.07 17.15 -0.07
C LYS A 136 10.74 15.78 -0.64
N SER A 137 10.91 15.60 -1.95
CA SER A 137 10.77 14.29 -2.58
C SER A 137 11.87 13.34 -2.09
N LYS A 138 11.47 12.12 -1.74
CA LYS A 138 12.33 11.02 -1.28
C LYS A 138 12.42 9.86 -2.27
N GLY A 139 11.80 10.03 -3.43
CA GLY A 139 11.75 9.02 -4.47
C GLY A 139 10.38 8.89 -5.12
N THR A 140 10.26 7.86 -5.96
CA THR A 140 9.03 7.49 -6.65
C THR A 140 8.68 6.03 -6.38
N ILE A 141 7.40 5.72 -6.41
CA ILE A 141 6.88 4.35 -6.39
C ILE A 141 5.96 4.12 -7.59
N SER A 142 6.10 2.99 -8.26
CA SER A 142 5.21 2.55 -9.34
C SER A 142 4.10 1.69 -8.76
N VAL A 143 2.85 2.14 -8.87
CA VAL A 143 1.67 1.46 -8.32
C VAL A 143 0.57 1.36 -9.39
N SER A 144 -0.07 0.19 -9.50
CA SER A 144 -1.25 -0.01 -10.36
C SER A 144 -2.53 -0.03 -9.52
N PHE A 145 -3.58 0.62 -10.02
CA PHE A 145 -4.92 0.58 -9.44
C PHE A 145 -5.91 0.03 -10.48
N GLU A 146 -6.44 -1.15 -10.22
CA GLU A 146 -7.33 -1.88 -11.11
C GLU A 146 -8.70 -2.06 -10.46
N ASP A 147 -9.73 -1.60 -11.15
CA ASP A 147 -11.12 -1.77 -10.76
C ASP A 147 -11.62 -3.15 -11.20
N GLU A 148 -11.90 -4.01 -10.23
CA GLU A 148 -12.33 -5.39 -10.42
C GLU A 148 -13.87 -5.54 -10.44
N GLY A 149 -14.61 -4.42 -10.38
CA GLY A 149 -16.06 -4.41 -10.54
C GLY A 149 -16.82 -4.29 -9.23
N TRP A 150 -18.09 -4.69 -9.25
CA TRP A 150 -19.03 -4.44 -8.16
C TRP A 150 -18.85 -5.39 -6.98
N PHE A 151 -19.03 -4.84 -5.77
CA PHE A 151 -19.21 -5.64 -4.57
C PHE A 151 -20.65 -6.18 -4.55
N ILE A 152 -20.84 -7.46 -4.91
CA ILE A 152 -22.14 -8.15 -4.93
C ILE A 152 -22.48 -8.84 -3.61
#